data_AF-A0A1J4WXP6-F1
#
_entry.id   AF-A0A1J4WXP6-F1
#
_cell.length_a   1.000
_cell.length_b   1.000
_cell.length_c   1.000
_cell.angle_alpha   90.00
_cell.angle_beta   90.00
_cell.angle_gamma   90.00
#
_symmetry.space_group_name_H-M   'P 1'
#
loop_
_entity.id
_entity.type
_entity.pdbx_description
1 polymer ?
#
loop_
_entity_poly.entity_id
_entity_poly.type
_entity_poly.pdbx_seq_one_letter_code
_entity_poly.pdbx_strand_id
1 'polypeptide(L)'
;MTNNKILYIVIIILVLVIVGGGLFFFFGNKGAQEETGAGQPEAAIETPVVDTTMVDCGESDNPSCFLNRMSQCLPVTTKMMGSDGTTAINITILGIESEKCHFQRKINNALDLNCYFPKGTLNTDTLDQMFGNDRGLQKVVDDACTSAGW
;
A
#
# COMPACT_ATOMS: atom_id res chain seq x y z
N MET A 1 2.05 -19.79 -46.71
CA MET A 1 3.28 -20.18 -45.98
C MET A 1 3.45 -19.19 -44.86
N THR A 2 3.11 -19.61 -43.65
CA THR A 2 3.11 -18.78 -42.46
C THR A 2 4.49 -18.16 -42.27
N ASN A 3 4.54 -16.83 -42.07
CA ASN A 3 5.75 -16.04 -42.02
C ASN A 3 6.54 -16.28 -40.72
N ASN A 4 6.97 -17.53 -40.50
CA ASN A 4 7.77 -17.96 -39.35
C ASN A 4 9.05 -17.13 -39.23
N LYS A 5 9.56 -16.60 -40.35
CA LYS A 5 10.72 -15.69 -40.38
C LYS A 5 10.46 -14.39 -39.62
N ILE A 6 9.26 -13.80 -39.73
CA ILE A 6 8.91 -12.55 -39.03
C ILE A 6 8.76 -12.83 -37.54
N LEU A 7 8.12 -13.96 -37.18
CA LEU A 7 7.97 -14.36 -35.78
C LEU A 7 9.33 -14.59 -35.10
N TYR A 8 10.27 -15.25 -35.78
CA TYR A 8 11.63 -15.45 -35.26
C TYR A 8 12.39 -14.13 -35.08
N ILE A 9 12.25 -13.17 -36.01
CA ILE A 9 12.88 -11.84 -35.88
C ILE A 9 12.35 -11.12 -34.64
N VAL A 10 11.04 -11.16 -34.39
CA VAL A 10 10.42 -10.54 -33.20
C VAL A 10 10.92 -11.19 -31.91
N ILE A 11 11.01 -12.53 -31.86
CA ILE A 11 11.52 -13.25 -30.69
C ILE A 11 12.99 -12.91 -30.41
N ILE A 12 13.84 -12.82 -31.44
CA ILE A 12 15.25 -12.48 -31.29
C ILE A 12 15.42 -11.06 -30.73
N ILE A 13 14.64 -10.09 -31.21
CA ILE A 13 14.67 -8.70 -30.70
C ILE A 13 14.25 -8.68 -29.23
N LEU A 14 13.21 -9.42 -28.86
CA LEU A 14 12.68 -9.45 -27.49
C LEU A 14 13.69 -10.06 -26.51
N VAL A 15 14.40 -11.11 -26.91
CA VAL A 15 15.49 -11.71 -26.12
C VAL A 15 16.68 -10.74 -25.98
N LEU A 16 17.05 -10.01 -27.04
CA LEU A 16 18.13 -9.03 -26.99
C LEU A 16 17.83 -7.84 -26.04
N VAL A 17 16.57 -7.39 -25.96
CA VAL A 17 16.17 -6.33 -25.03
C VAL A 17 16.23 -6.80 -23.58
N ILE A 18 15.85 -8.05 -23.29
CA ILE A 18 15.90 -8.61 -21.93
C ILE A 18 17.34 -8.82 -21.48
N VAL A 19 18.21 -9.36 -22.34
CA VAL A 19 19.63 -9.60 -22.01
C VAL A 19 20.42 -8.29 -21.98
N GLY A 20 20.18 -7.37 -22.93
CA GLY A 20 20.82 -6.07 -22.99
C GLY A 20 20.38 -5.11 -21.88
N GLY A 21 19.08 -5.07 -21.58
CA GLY A 21 18.52 -4.28 -20.48
C GLY A 21 18.84 -4.85 -19.09
N GLY A 22 18.86 -6.18 -18.97
CA GLY A 22 19.22 -6.87 -17.71
C GLY A 22 20.68 -6.68 -17.32
N LEU A 23 21.62 -6.68 -18.27
CA LEU A 23 23.04 -6.43 -17.99
C LEU A 23 23.33 -4.96 -17.67
N PHE A 24 22.62 -4.01 -18.28
CA PHE A 24 22.80 -2.58 -17.99
C PHE A 24 22.40 -2.22 -16.55
N PHE A 25 21.39 -2.90 -16.00
CA PHE A 25 20.95 -2.66 -14.62
C PHE A 25 21.91 -3.26 -13.57
N PHE A 26 22.64 -4.33 -13.88
CA PHE A 26 23.58 -4.96 -12.95
C PHE A 26 24.99 -4.36 -12.95
N PHE A 27 25.42 -3.68 -14.02
CA PHE A 27 26.75 -3.04 -14.08
C PHE A 27 26.75 -1.51 -13.87
N GLY A 28 25.59 -0.86 -13.82
CA GLY A 28 25.47 0.60 -13.63
C GLY A 28 25.71 1.12 -12.21
N ASN A 29 25.99 0.27 -11.21
CA ASN A 29 26.14 0.69 -9.81
C ASN A 29 27.50 0.34 -9.17
N LYS A 30 28.56 0.16 -9.98
CA LYS A 30 29.94 0.02 -9.49
C LYS A 30 30.82 1.10 -10.12
N GLY A 31 30.89 2.26 -9.48
CA GLY A 31 31.79 3.32 -9.90
C GLY A 31 31.70 4.56 -9.02
N ALA A 32 32.29 4.50 -7.83
CA ALA A 32 32.97 5.62 -7.16
C ALA A 32 33.61 5.11 -5.86
N GLN A 33 34.70 4.37 -6.01
CA GLN A 33 35.70 4.26 -4.95
C GLN A 33 36.75 5.32 -5.29
N GLU A 34 36.81 6.40 -4.52
CA GLU A 34 37.97 7.27 -4.44
C GLU A 34 38.40 7.30 -2.97
N GLU A 35 39.61 6.79 -2.72
CA GLU A 35 40.26 6.79 -1.43
C GLU A 35 40.94 8.14 -1.18
N THR A 36 40.99 8.55 0.10
CA THR A 36 42.02 9.38 0.78
C THR A 36 41.49 10.68 1.39
N GLY A 37 41.59 10.78 2.71
CA GLY A 37 41.58 12.05 3.43
C GLY A 37 40.96 11.96 4.83
N ALA A 38 41.81 12.08 5.86
CA ALA A 38 41.43 12.01 7.26
C ALA A 38 40.44 13.11 7.71
N GLY A 39 39.49 12.73 8.58
CA GLY A 39 38.84 13.63 9.55
C GLY A 39 37.35 13.95 9.32
N GLN A 40 36.47 13.28 10.10
CA GLN A 40 35.23 13.81 10.74
C GLN A 40 34.01 14.21 9.86
N PRO A 41 32.74 14.09 10.33
CA PRO A 41 32.08 13.08 11.18
C PRO A 41 31.04 12.24 10.40
N GLU A 42 30.64 11.08 10.95
CA GLU A 42 29.57 10.21 10.42
C GLU A 42 28.26 10.97 10.16
N ALA A 43 27.87 11.09 8.89
CA ALA A 43 26.48 11.31 8.51
C ALA A 43 25.77 9.95 8.58
N ALA A 44 24.96 9.77 9.63
CA ALA A 44 24.07 8.62 9.74
C ALA A 44 23.20 8.53 8.47
N ILE A 45 23.25 7.38 7.80
CA ILE A 45 22.27 7.02 6.78
C ILE A 45 20.94 6.86 7.53
N GLU A 46 20.08 7.88 7.47
CA GLU A 46 18.72 7.78 7.98
C GLU A 46 17.97 6.74 7.13
N THR A 47 17.87 5.52 7.65
CA THR A 47 16.76 4.62 7.30
C THR A 47 15.47 5.45 7.40
N PRO A 48 14.59 5.48 6.39
CA PRO A 48 13.32 6.17 6.52
C PRO A 48 12.58 5.54 7.69
N VAL A 49 12.52 6.27 8.80
CA VAL A 49 11.77 5.86 9.98
C VAL A 49 10.32 5.86 9.52
N VAL A 50 9.77 4.67 9.28
CA VAL A 50 8.34 4.51 9.09
C VAL A 50 7.70 5.03 10.37
N ASP A 51 7.03 6.17 10.27
CA ASP A 51 6.32 6.78 11.37
C ASP A 51 5.20 5.82 11.80
N THR A 52 5.48 5.05 12.85
CA THR A 52 4.56 4.08 13.43
C THR A 52 3.64 4.72 14.47
N THR A 53 3.68 6.04 14.62
CA THR A 53 2.80 6.72 15.57
C THR A 53 1.36 6.70 15.05
N MET A 54 0.46 6.25 15.92
CA MET A 54 -0.97 6.31 15.67
C MET A 54 -1.40 7.78 15.60
N VAL A 55 -1.93 8.20 14.45
CA VAL A 55 -2.47 9.55 14.27
C VAL A 55 -3.98 9.52 14.27
N ASP A 56 -4.58 10.38 15.09
CA ASP A 56 -6.01 10.63 15.07
C ASP A 56 -6.32 11.77 14.10
N CYS A 57 -7.01 11.43 13.00
CA CYS A 57 -7.46 12.40 12.01
C CYS A 57 -8.81 13.05 12.38
N GLY A 58 -9.35 12.77 13.56
CA GLY A 58 -10.59 13.38 14.05
C GLY A 58 -11.84 12.86 13.35
N GLU A 59 -12.84 13.74 13.26
CA GLU A 59 -14.19 13.43 12.82
C GLU A 59 -14.41 13.74 11.33
N SER A 60 -13.91 12.92 10.39
CA SER A 60 -14.19 13.01 8.92
C SER A 60 -13.96 14.36 8.22
N ASP A 61 -13.63 15.41 8.95
CA ASP A 61 -13.57 16.82 8.57
C ASP A 61 -12.25 17.15 7.87
N ASN A 62 -11.26 16.27 7.99
CA ASN A 62 -10.03 16.29 7.22
C ASN A 62 -9.77 14.94 6.51
N PRO A 63 -10.44 14.67 5.38
CA PRO A 63 -10.27 13.41 4.64
C PRO A 63 -8.82 13.22 4.18
N SER A 64 -8.09 14.32 3.90
CA SER A 64 -6.70 14.27 3.44
C SER A 64 -5.76 13.64 4.46
N CYS A 65 -5.98 13.88 5.77
CA CYS A 65 -5.19 13.26 6.84
C CYS A 65 -5.26 11.75 6.76
N PHE A 66 -6.49 11.21 6.72
CA PHE A 66 -6.74 9.77 6.69
C PHE A 66 -6.25 9.15 5.38
N LEU A 67 -6.59 9.75 4.23
CA LEU A 67 -6.25 9.21 2.91
C LEU A 67 -4.73 9.13 2.68
N ASN A 68 -3.97 10.15 3.12
CA ASN A 68 -2.52 10.15 3.01
C ASN A 68 -1.91 8.96 3.78
N ARG A 69 -2.32 8.78 5.04
CA ARG A 69 -1.86 7.66 5.88
C ARG A 69 -2.32 6.31 5.33
N MET A 70 -3.55 6.21 4.86
CA MET A 70 -4.12 4.99 4.27
C MET A 70 -3.34 4.52 3.04
N SER A 71 -2.99 5.43 2.13
CA SER A 71 -2.22 5.09 0.91
C SER A 71 -0.86 4.46 1.20
N GLN A 72 -0.33 4.73 2.40
CA GLN A 72 0.97 4.25 2.87
C GLN A 72 0.84 3.13 3.91
N CYS A 73 -0.38 2.71 4.25
CA CYS A 73 -0.66 1.78 5.35
C CYS A 73 0.00 2.21 6.66
N LEU A 74 -0.02 3.52 6.94
CA LEU A 74 0.50 4.07 8.18
C LEU A 74 -0.59 4.06 9.27
N PRO A 75 -0.20 3.92 10.55
CA PRO A 75 -1.15 3.95 11.65
C PRO A 75 -1.99 5.22 11.66
N VAL A 76 -3.31 5.07 11.60
CA VAL A 76 -4.26 6.18 11.61
C VAL A 76 -5.62 5.73 12.15
N THR A 77 -6.31 6.62 12.86
CA THR A 77 -7.70 6.46 13.25
C THR A 77 -8.53 7.64 12.78
N THR A 78 -9.79 7.39 12.45
CA THR A 78 -10.79 8.44 12.20
C THR A 78 -12.16 7.95 12.63
N LYS A 79 -13.02 8.89 12.99
CA LYS A 79 -14.39 8.63 13.40
C LYS A 79 -15.35 9.29 12.44
N MET A 80 -16.45 8.61 12.15
CA MET A 80 -17.54 9.14 11.34
C MET A 80 -18.85 8.89 12.07
N MET A 81 -19.80 9.79 11.88
CA MET A 81 -21.16 9.63 12.36
C MET A 81 -22.06 9.24 11.20
N GLY A 82 -22.86 8.20 11.38
CA GLY A 82 -23.90 7.82 10.45
C GLY A 82 -24.88 8.97 10.24
N SER A 83 -25.58 8.94 9.09
CA SER A 83 -26.63 9.92 8.78
C SER A 83 -27.81 9.90 9.75
N ASP A 84 -27.95 8.81 10.52
CA ASP A 84 -28.91 8.66 11.61
C ASP A 84 -28.52 9.42 12.90
N GLY A 85 -27.31 9.98 12.97
CA GLY A 85 -26.78 10.69 14.14
C GLY A 85 -26.52 9.81 15.36
N THR A 86 -26.64 8.48 15.25
CA THR A 86 -26.51 7.55 16.38
C THR A 86 -25.47 6.45 16.14
N THR A 87 -25.22 6.11 14.88
CA THR A 87 -24.23 5.11 14.50
C THR A 87 -22.84 5.74 14.47
N ALA A 88 -21.97 5.36 15.41
CA ALA A 88 -20.57 5.78 15.41
C ALA A 88 -19.71 4.75 14.68
N ILE A 89 -19.04 5.17 13.62
CA ILE A 89 -18.14 4.31 12.83
C ILE A 89 -16.71 4.77 13.08
N ASN A 90 -15.92 3.94 13.75
CA ASN A 90 -14.49 4.15 13.91
C ASN A 90 -13.73 3.32 12.88
N ILE A 91 -12.86 3.96 12.12
CA ILE A 91 -11.95 3.31 11.18
C ILE A 91 -10.54 3.41 11.75
N THR A 92 -9.80 2.31 11.72
CA THR A 92 -8.41 2.27 12.16
C THR A 92 -7.56 1.50 11.17
N ILE A 93 -6.42 2.05 10.79
CA ILE A 93 -5.35 1.34 10.11
C ILE A 93 -4.25 1.15 11.16
N LEU A 94 -3.87 -0.09 11.43
CA LEU A 94 -2.87 -0.42 12.45
C LEU A 94 -1.45 -0.42 11.90
N GLY A 95 -1.30 -0.51 10.58
CA GLY A 95 -0.01 -0.56 9.91
C GLY A 95 0.07 -1.71 8.92
N ILE A 96 1.30 -2.20 8.72
CA ILE A 96 1.58 -3.40 7.94
C ILE A 96 1.70 -4.59 8.90
N GLU A 97 0.90 -5.63 8.68
CA GLU A 97 0.98 -6.93 9.35
C GLU A 97 1.08 -8.03 8.28
N SER A 98 2.10 -8.89 8.37
CA SER A 98 2.33 -9.97 7.39
C SER A 98 2.29 -9.50 5.92
N GLU A 99 2.98 -8.38 5.63
CA GLU A 99 3.03 -7.73 4.31
C GLU A 99 1.69 -7.15 3.79
N LYS A 100 0.65 -7.15 4.62
CA LYS A 100 -0.68 -6.63 4.29
C LYS A 100 -1.03 -5.43 5.17
N CYS A 101 -1.84 -4.53 4.62
CA CYS A 101 -2.42 -3.40 5.33
C CYS A 101 -3.49 -3.89 6.30
N HIS A 102 -3.26 -3.70 7.60
CA HIS A 102 -4.20 -4.10 8.63
C HIS A 102 -5.22 -2.99 8.88
N PHE A 103 -6.44 -3.22 8.42
CA PHE A 103 -7.56 -2.30 8.54
C PHE A 103 -8.63 -2.87 9.48
N GLN A 104 -9.18 -2.01 10.33
CA GLN A 104 -10.28 -2.32 11.23
C GLN A 104 -11.41 -1.31 11.10
N ARG A 105 -12.64 -1.81 11.16
CA ARG A 105 -13.83 -0.97 11.32
C ARG A 105 -14.62 -1.42 12.54
N LYS A 106 -14.98 -0.44 13.38
CA LYS A 106 -15.85 -0.64 14.52
C LYS A 106 -17.12 0.18 14.38
N ILE A 107 -18.28 -0.44 14.54
CA ILE A 107 -19.58 0.22 14.59
C ILE A 107 -20.04 0.19 16.04
N ASN A 108 -20.37 1.36 16.60
CA ASN A 108 -20.80 1.52 17.99
C ASN A 108 -19.85 0.86 19.01
N ASN A 109 -18.53 0.99 18.76
CA ASN A 109 -17.44 0.41 19.54
C ASN A 109 -17.32 -1.14 19.52
N ALA A 110 -18.17 -1.85 18.78
CA ALA A 110 -17.97 -3.26 18.46
C ALA A 110 -17.09 -3.40 17.21
N LEU A 111 -16.16 -4.36 17.17
CA LEU A 111 -15.39 -4.64 15.96
C LEU A 111 -16.24 -5.49 15.02
N ASP A 112 -16.58 -4.95 13.85
CA ASP A 112 -17.42 -5.64 12.87
C ASP A 112 -16.61 -6.18 11.70
N LEU A 113 -15.45 -5.58 11.45
CA LEU A 113 -14.63 -5.93 10.30
C LEU A 113 -13.14 -5.82 10.63
N ASN A 114 -12.42 -6.89 10.34
CA ASN A 114 -10.96 -6.97 10.44
C ASN A 114 -10.41 -7.43 9.09
N CYS A 115 -9.57 -6.62 8.45
CA CYS A 115 -9.12 -6.84 7.09
C CYS A 115 -7.60 -6.77 6.94
N TYR A 116 -7.10 -7.57 6.01
CA TYR A 116 -5.69 -7.63 5.62
C TYR A 116 -5.58 -7.44 4.11
N PHE A 117 -5.46 -6.19 3.69
CA PHE A 117 -5.39 -5.83 2.27
C PHE A 117 -3.97 -5.97 1.73
N PRO A 118 -3.73 -6.63 0.58
CA PRO A 118 -2.45 -6.55 -0.10
C PRO A 118 -2.04 -5.09 -0.36
N LYS A 119 -0.74 -4.80 -0.33
CA LYS A 119 -0.24 -3.44 -0.57
C LYS A 119 -0.77 -2.87 -1.89
N GLY A 120 -1.30 -1.64 -1.85
CA GLY A 120 -1.86 -0.94 -3.01
C GLY A 120 -3.32 -1.30 -3.33
N THR A 121 -3.94 -2.27 -2.64
CA THR A 121 -5.36 -2.59 -2.83
C THR A 121 -6.28 -1.76 -1.93
N LEU A 122 -5.82 -1.37 -0.74
CA LEU A 122 -6.56 -0.45 0.12
C LEU A 122 -6.49 0.98 -0.46
N ASN A 123 -7.57 1.42 -1.10
CA ASN A 123 -7.73 2.74 -1.71
C ASN A 123 -9.16 3.27 -1.48
N THR A 124 -9.47 4.45 -2.02
CA THR A 124 -10.79 5.07 -1.86
C THR A 124 -11.94 4.21 -2.38
N ASP A 125 -11.75 3.53 -3.51
CA ASP A 125 -12.80 2.71 -4.12
C ASP A 125 -13.06 1.44 -3.31
N THR A 126 -11.99 0.83 -2.80
CA THR A 126 -12.10 -0.34 -1.93
C THR A 126 -12.72 0.04 -0.59
N LEU A 127 -12.34 1.19 -0.03
CA LEU A 127 -12.98 1.73 1.18
C LEU A 127 -14.47 1.96 0.96
N ASP A 128 -14.85 2.55 -0.18
CA ASP A 128 -16.24 2.81 -0.52
C ASP A 128 -17.06 1.50 -0.69
N GLN A 129 -16.47 0.48 -1.32
CA GLN A 129 -17.03 -0.88 -1.37
C GLN A 129 -17.29 -1.45 0.02
N MET A 130 -16.38 -1.24 0.98
CA MET A 130 -16.56 -1.74 2.36
C MET A 130 -17.74 -1.08 3.08
N PHE A 131 -18.15 0.12 2.65
CA PHE A 131 -19.35 0.81 3.14
C PHE A 131 -20.63 0.43 2.38
N GLY A 132 -20.55 -0.56 1.48
CA GLY A 132 -21.70 -1.10 0.75
C GLY A 132 -21.99 -0.41 -0.59
N ASN A 133 -21.13 0.51 -1.02
CA ASN A 133 -21.25 1.15 -2.32
C ASN A 133 -20.57 0.28 -3.39
N ASP A 134 -21.33 -0.30 -4.30
CA ASP A 134 -20.77 -1.22 -5.30
C ASP A 134 -19.78 -0.50 -6.24
N ARG A 135 -18.54 -0.97 -6.21
CA ARG A 135 -17.42 -0.56 -7.08
C ARG A 135 -16.91 -1.72 -7.94
N GLY A 136 -17.56 -2.88 -7.90
CA GLY A 136 -17.07 -4.10 -8.53
C GLY A 136 -15.85 -4.72 -7.83
N LEU A 137 -15.58 -4.30 -6.58
CA LEU A 137 -14.42 -4.72 -5.78
C LEU A 137 -14.81 -5.67 -4.64
N GLN A 138 -16.04 -6.17 -4.62
CA GLN A 138 -16.54 -7.04 -3.54
C GLN A 138 -15.61 -8.22 -3.26
N LYS A 139 -15.09 -8.87 -4.31
CA LYS A 139 -14.13 -9.97 -4.15
C LYS A 139 -12.86 -9.56 -3.41
N VAL A 140 -12.33 -8.36 -3.68
CA VAL A 140 -11.12 -7.85 -2.99
C VAL A 140 -11.41 -7.65 -1.50
N VAL A 141 -12.60 -7.14 -1.18
CA VAL A 141 -13.05 -6.96 0.20
C VAL A 141 -13.27 -8.31 0.88
N ASP A 142 -13.96 -9.24 0.23
CA ASP A 142 -14.25 -10.58 0.78
C ASP A 142 -12.96 -11.41 1.00
N ASP A 143 -12.00 -11.33 0.09
CA ASP A 143 -10.71 -12.03 0.21
C ASP A 143 -9.82 -11.42 1.31
N ALA A 144 -9.99 -10.13 1.61
CA ALA A 144 -9.18 -9.40 2.58
C ALA A 144 -9.78 -9.39 3.99
N CYS A 145 -11.10 -9.39 4.11
CA CYS A 145 -11.81 -9.11 5.35
C CYS A 145 -12.46 -10.35 5.94
N THR A 146 -12.35 -10.49 7.25
CA THR A 146 -13.17 -11.41 8.03
C THR A 146 -14.14 -10.62 8.89
N SER A 147 -15.37 -11.09 9.00
CA SER A 147 -16.28 -10.63 10.05
C SER A 147 -15.60 -10.91 11.39
N ALA A 148 -15.39 -9.86 12.18
CA ALA A 148 -14.69 -10.01 13.43
C ALA A 148 -15.57 -10.78 14.43
N GLY A 149 -15.26 -12.08 14.55
CA GLY A 149 -15.82 -12.96 15.56
C GLY A 149 -16.87 -13.92 15.03
N TRP A 150 -16.46 -14.93 14.27
CA TRP A 150 -16.94 -16.32 14.34
C TRP A 150 -15.77 -17.25 13.96
#